data_AF-S5AKJ9-F1
#
_entry.id   AF-S5AKJ9-F1
#
_cell.length_a   1.000
_cell.length_b   1.000
_cell.length_c   1.000
_cell.angle_alpha   90.00
_cell.angle_beta   90.00
_cell.angle_gamma   90.00
#
_symmetry.space_group_name_H-M   'P 1'
#
loop_
_entity.id
_entity.type
_entity.pdbx_description
1 polymer ?
#
loop_
_entity_poly.entity_id
_entity_poly.type
_entity_poly.pdbx_seq_one_letter_code
_entity_poly.pdbx_strand_id
1 'polypeptide(L)'
;MAGGNRGAVMIVPMLDENTMVLIREYAAGTHSYQLGFPKGLIDPGETAIEAANRELQEEAGFAANDLIELHQVSMAPTFFNANMTIVLARDLYPKQLEGDEPEPLEGFIGL
;
A
#
# COMPACT_ATOMS: atom_id res chain seq x y z
N MET A 1 -12.98 -18.31 1.59
CA MET A 1 -11.84 -18.35 2.53
C MET A 1 -12.04 -17.21 3.51
N ALA A 2 -12.05 -17.47 4.82
CA ALA A 2 -12.23 -16.40 5.80
C ALA A 2 -10.97 -15.55 5.81
N GLY A 3 -11.05 -14.31 5.30
CA GLY A 3 -9.96 -13.34 5.40
C GLY A 3 -9.60 -13.17 6.87
N GLY A 4 -8.33 -13.40 7.21
CA GLY A 4 -7.85 -13.21 8.58
C GLY A 4 -8.07 -11.76 9.00
N ASN A 5 -8.42 -11.55 10.27
CA ASN A 5 -8.61 -10.24 10.91
C ASN A 5 -7.29 -9.45 11.08
N ARG A 6 -6.35 -9.60 10.13
CA ARG A 6 -4.97 -9.07 10.24
C ARG A 6 -4.89 -7.61 9.80
N GLY A 7 -5.87 -7.15 9.02
CA GLY A 7 -5.93 -5.80 8.50
C GLY A 7 -5.17 -5.66 7.17
N ALA A 8 -5.12 -4.42 6.70
CA ALA A 8 -4.44 -4.00 5.48
C ALA A 8 -3.51 -2.83 5.80
N VAL A 9 -2.61 -2.53 4.87
CA VAL A 9 -1.75 -1.34 4.90
C VAL A 9 -2.04 -0.46 3.71
N MET A 10 -1.86 0.84 3.88
CA MET A 10 -1.79 1.83 2.81
C MET A 10 -0.54 2.66 3.03
N ILE A 11 0.27 2.82 1.99
CA ILE A 11 1.57 3.45 2.07
C ILE A 11 1.50 4.83 1.43
N VAL A 12 1.97 5.86 2.10
CA VAL A 12 2.20 7.21 1.54
C VAL A 12 3.69 7.34 1.25
N PRO A 13 4.16 6.96 0.05
CA PRO A 13 5.56 7.06 -0.34
C PRO A 13 5.91 8.49 -0.77
N MET A 14 6.89 9.07 -0.10
CA MET A 14 7.44 10.39 -0.38
C MET A 14 8.77 10.25 -1.12
N LEU A 15 8.80 10.61 -2.41
CA LEU A 15 10.04 10.64 -3.20
C LEU A 15 10.98 11.75 -2.71
N ASP A 16 10.37 12.85 -2.29
CA ASP A 16 11.01 13.97 -1.58
C ASP A 16 9.96 14.62 -0.66
N GLU A 17 10.28 15.79 -0.08
CA GLU A 17 9.39 16.50 0.86
C GLU A 17 8.02 16.91 0.29
N ASN A 18 7.89 16.99 -1.04
CA ASN A 18 6.66 17.45 -1.69
C ASN A 18 6.07 16.39 -2.61
N THR A 19 6.90 15.55 -3.23
CA THR A 19 6.47 14.64 -4.29
C THR A 19 6.05 13.28 -3.74
N MET A 20 4.82 12.85 -4.03
CA MET A 20 4.31 11.53 -3.69
C MET A 20 4.32 10.55 -4.86
N VAL A 21 4.51 9.25 -4.57
CA VAL A 21 4.33 8.19 -5.56
C VAL A 21 2.91 7.61 -5.45
N LEU A 22 2.22 7.54 -6.58
CA LEU A 22 0.90 6.94 -6.72
C LEU A 22 0.97 5.78 -7.71
N ILE A 23 0.03 4.86 -7.62
CA ILE A 23 -0.16 3.76 -8.56
C ILE A 23 -1.54 3.86 -9.22
N ARG A 24 -1.65 3.32 -10.42
CA ARG A 24 -2.91 3.20 -11.14
C ARG A 24 -3.31 1.73 -11.24
N GLU A 25 -4.46 1.39 -10.66
CA GLU A 25 -4.92 0.01 -10.51
C GLU A 25 -6.39 -0.13 -10.94
N TYR A 26 -6.74 -1.24 -11.58
CA TYR A 26 -8.12 -1.54 -11.95
C TYR A 26 -8.95 -1.99 -10.73
N ALA A 27 -9.95 -1.19 -10.36
CA ALA A 27 -10.89 -1.56 -9.31
C ALA A 27 -12.10 -2.32 -9.89
N ALA A 28 -12.14 -3.63 -9.71
CA ALA A 28 -13.23 -4.48 -10.23
C ALA A 28 -14.62 -4.09 -9.70
N GLY A 29 -14.72 -3.59 -8.46
CA GLY A 29 -15.99 -3.20 -7.85
C GLY A 29 -16.67 -2.00 -8.53
N THR A 30 -15.89 -1.10 -9.15
CA THR A 30 -16.41 0.07 -9.89
C THR A 30 -16.19 -0.03 -11.39
N HIS A 31 -15.48 -1.08 -11.84
CA HIS A 31 -15.05 -1.29 -13.22
C HIS A 31 -14.29 -0.09 -13.81
N SER A 32 -13.37 0.49 -13.04
CA SER A 32 -12.59 1.66 -13.47
C SER A 32 -11.19 1.65 -12.87
N TYR A 33 -10.23 2.27 -13.56
CA TYR A 33 -8.90 2.51 -13.00
C TYR A 33 -8.94 3.64 -11.97
N GLN A 34 -8.40 3.35 -10.79
CA GLN A 34 -8.28 4.30 -9.70
C GLN A 34 -6.82 4.74 -9.60
N LEU A 35 -6.61 6.02 -9.32
CA LEU A 35 -5.32 6.54 -8.91
C LEU A 35 -5.29 6.56 -7.38
N GLY A 36 -4.29 5.93 -6.78
CA GLY A 36 -4.23 5.78 -5.33
C GLY A 36 -2.83 5.47 -4.84
N PHE A 37 -2.75 5.26 -3.53
CA PHE A 37 -1.53 4.84 -2.87
C PHE A 37 -1.35 3.31 -2.95
N PRO A 38 -0.09 2.82 -2.93
CA PRO A 38 0.17 1.40 -2.74
C PRO A 38 -0.51 0.86 -1.47
N LYS A 39 -1.08 -0.34 -1.56
CA LYS A 39 -1.90 -0.92 -0.49
C LYS A 39 -2.12 -2.41 -0.69
N GLY A 40 -1.90 -3.18 0.37
CA GLY A 40 -2.20 -4.61 0.38
C GLY A 40 -2.49 -5.16 1.77
N LEU A 41 -2.59 -6.48 1.86
CA LEU A 41 -2.96 -7.18 3.08
C LEU A 41 -1.73 -7.41 3.96
N ILE A 42 -1.96 -7.49 5.29
CA ILE A 42 -0.91 -7.90 6.22
C ILE A 42 -0.87 -9.43 6.26
N ASP A 43 0.26 -10.01 5.84
CA ASP A 43 0.42 -11.46 5.80
C ASP A 43 0.64 -12.09 7.19
N PRO A 44 0.41 -13.40 7.35
CA PRO A 44 0.62 -14.05 8.63
C PRO A 44 2.07 -13.93 9.10
N GLY A 45 2.27 -13.25 10.24
CA GLY A 45 3.58 -13.06 10.85
C GLY A 45 4.22 -11.72 10.54
N GLU A 46 3.64 -10.92 9.64
CA GLU A 46 4.09 -9.56 9.37
C GLU A 46 3.54 -8.56 10.40
N THR A 47 4.37 -7.59 10.74
CA THR A 47 3.93 -6.29 11.27
C THR A 47 3.41 -5.41 10.13
N ALA A 48 2.65 -4.37 10.47
CA ALA A 48 2.19 -3.40 9.47
C ALA A 48 3.34 -2.72 8.71
N ILE A 49 4.48 -2.50 9.36
CA ILE A 49 5.66 -1.89 8.72
C ILE A 49 6.33 -2.85 7.74
N GLU A 50 6.42 -4.14 8.08
CA GLU A 50 6.96 -5.16 7.17
C GLU A 50 6.07 -5.33 5.94
N ALA A 51 4.76 -5.45 6.14
CA ALA A 51 3.78 -5.52 5.06
C ALA A 51 3.86 -4.26 4.17
N ALA A 52 3.88 -3.07 4.77
CA ALA A 52 3.96 -1.81 4.03
C ALA A 52 5.21 -1.75 3.14
N ASN A 53 6.37 -2.17 3.65
CA ASN A 53 7.60 -2.15 2.85
C ASN A 53 7.60 -3.22 1.76
N ARG A 54 6.98 -4.39 1.99
CA ARG A 54 6.82 -5.44 0.97
C ARG A 54 5.91 -4.96 -0.16
N GLU A 55 4.71 -4.48 0.16
CA GLU A 55 3.74 -3.98 -0.80
C GLU A 55 4.31 -2.81 -1.62
N LEU A 56 5.06 -1.90 -1.01
CA LEU A 56 5.74 -0.83 -1.73
C LEU A 56 6.75 -1.34 -2.78
N GLN A 57 7.46 -2.43 -2.48
CA GLN A 57 8.42 -3.06 -3.40
C GLN A 57 7.71 -3.80 -4.53
N GLU A 58 6.57 -4.43 -4.25
CA GLU A 58 5.78 -5.18 -5.22
C GLU A 58 5.04 -4.24 -6.17
N GLU A 59 4.37 -3.22 -5.64
CA GLU A 59 3.46 -2.38 -6.42
C GLU A 59 4.10 -1.13 -7.03
N ALA A 60 5.11 -0.55 -6.37
CA ALA A 60 5.72 0.72 -6.80
C ALA A 60 7.22 0.61 -7.11
N GLY A 61 7.86 -0.53 -6.83
CA GLY A 61 9.27 -0.76 -7.10
C GLY A 61 10.24 -0.01 -6.19
N PHE A 62 9.78 0.39 -5.00
CA PHE A 62 10.60 1.07 -4.00
C PHE A 62 10.62 0.31 -2.69
N ALA A 63 11.73 0.41 -1.97
CA ALA A 63 11.76 0.18 -0.52
C ALA A 63 12.07 1.51 0.18
N ALA A 64 11.83 1.57 1.49
CA ALA A 64 12.07 2.76 2.31
C ALA A 64 12.99 2.44 3.49
N ASN A 65 13.86 3.39 3.85
CA ASN A 65 14.66 3.30 5.08
C ASN A 65 13.93 3.89 6.30
N ASP A 66 12.95 4.76 6.07
CA ASP A 66 12.14 5.37 7.12
C ASP A 66 10.66 5.10 6.89
N LEU A 67 10.07 4.28 7.76
CA LEU A 67 8.68 3.85 7.72
C LEU A 67 8.02 4.19 9.05
N ILE A 68 6.96 5.00 9.00
CA ILE A 68 6.30 5.53 10.19
C ILE A 68 4.82 5.20 10.10
N GLU A 69 4.32 4.43 11.06
CA GLU A 69 2.88 4.23 11.24
C GLU A 69 2.24 5.55 11.68
N LEU A 70 1.34 6.09 10.87
CA LEU A 70 0.65 7.36 11.16
C LEU A 70 -0.63 7.13 11.94
N HIS A 71 -1.47 6.22 11.45
CA HIS A 71 -2.79 5.97 12.03
C HIS A 71 -3.38 4.65 11.55
N GLN A 72 -4.38 4.14 12.28
CA GLN A 72 -5.22 3.04 11.84
C GLN A 72 -6.67 3.52 11.69
N VAL A 73 -7.29 3.18 10.57
CA VAL A 73 -8.69 3.51 10.28
C VAL A 73 -9.54 2.26 10.10
N SER A 74 -10.77 2.28 10.60
CA SER A 74 -11.76 1.22 10.35
C SER A 74 -12.56 1.53 9.09
N MET A 75 -12.66 0.56 8.20
CA MET A 75 -13.32 0.69 6.91
C MET A 75 -14.78 0.27 7.00
N ALA A 76 -15.68 1.27 6.97
CA ALA A 76 -17.13 1.08 7.06
C ALA A 76 -17.53 0.12 8.21
N PRO A 77 -17.23 0.48 9.49
CA PRO A 77 -17.27 -0.42 10.64
C PRO A 77 -18.66 -0.98 10.97
N THR A 78 -19.72 -0.39 10.43
CA THR A 78 -21.09 -0.92 10.54
C THR A 78 -21.35 -2.12 9.63
N PHE A 79 -20.48 -2.36 8.64
CA PHE A 79 -20.62 -3.40 7.62
C PHE A 79 -19.44 -4.37 7.61
N PHE A 80 -18.22 -3.88 7.82
CA PHE A 80 -17.00 -4.70 7.76
C PHE A 80 -16.17 -4.57 9.02
N ASN A 81 -15.62 -5.69 9.47
CA ASN A 81 -14.55 -5.70 10.46
C ASN A 81 -13.19 -5.66 9.72
N ALA A 82 -12.94 -4.54 9.05
CA ALA A 82 -11.74 -4.30 8.26
C ALA A 82 -11.04 -3.04 8.77
N ASN A 83 -9.76 -3.15 9.07
CA ASN A 83 -8.91 -2.03 9.48
C ASN A 83 -7.76 -1.85 8.48
N MET A 84 -7.37 -0.60 8.27
CA MET A 84 -6.26 -0.23 7.40
C MET A 84 -5.28 0.65 8.20
N THR A 85 -4.02 0.23 8.26
CA THR A 85 -2.94 0.99 8.86
C THR A 85 -2.27 1.86 7.77
N ILE A 86 -2.18 3.16 8.02
CA ILE A 86 -1.57 4.13 7.11
C ILE A 86 -0.11 4.32 7.53
N VAL A 87 0.82 4.11 6.60
CA VAL A 87 2.26 4.20 6.82
C VAL A 87 2.86 5.26 5.91
N LEU A 88 3.61 6.21 6.48
CA LEU A 88 4.44 7.14 5.72
C LEU A 88 5.77 6.46 5.40
N ALA A 89 6.18 6.47 4.13
CA ALA A 89 7.46 5.93 3.68
C ALA A 89 8.33 7.06 3.13
N ARG A 90 9.54 7.21 3.66
CA ARG A 90 10.53 8.22 3.26
C ARG A 90 11.89 7.58 3.02
N ASP A 91 12.78 8.35 2.40
CA ASP A 91 14.11 7.87 1.99
C ASP A 91 13.98 6.62 1.10
N LEU A 92 13.23 6.81 0.01
CA LEU A 92 12.91 5.74 -0.93
C LEU A 92 14.13 5.38 -1.77
N TYR A 93 14.31 4.09 -2.02
CA TYR A 93 15.33 3.58 -2.93
C TYR A 93 14.75 2.50 -3.85
N PRO A 94 15.23 2.38 -5.10
CA PRO A 94 14.71 1.39 -6.04
C PRO A 94 14.94 -0.03 -5.52
N LYS A 95 13.85 -0.79 -5.40
CA LYS A 95 13.87 -2.20 -5.05
C LYS A 95 12.53 -2.82 -5.44
N GLN A 96 12.58 -3.74 -6.40
CA GLN A 96 11.38 -4.41 -6.91
C GLN A 96 11.31 -5.82 -6.32
N LEU A 97 10.12 -6.20 -5.86
CA LEU A 97 9.74 -7.59 -5.60
C LEU A 97 8.69 -8.03 -6.64
N GLU A 98 8.54 -9.34 -6.81
CA GLU A 98 7.46 -9.90 -7.63
C GLU A 98 6.18 -9.86 -6.81
N GLY A 99 5.17 -9.13 -7.29
CA GLY A 99 3.83 -9.07 -6.70
C GLY A 99 2.84 -10.02 -7.37
N ASP A 100 1.65 -10.16 -6.77
CA ASP A 100 0.59 -11.06 -7.25
C ASP A 100 -0.41 -10.39 -8.22
N GLU A 101 -0.18 -9.13 -8.57
CA GLU A 101 -1.07 -8.36 -9.44
C GLU A 101 -1.13 -8.95 -10.86
N PRO A 102 -2.33 -9.04 -11.47
CA PRO A 102 -2.52 -9.66 -12.78
C PRO A 102 -1.96 -8.82 -13.93
N GLU A 103 -1.65 -7.55 -13.66
CA GLU A 103 -1.06 -6.61 -14.60
C GLU A 103 0.05 -5.80 -13.90
N PRO A 104 1.09 -5.34 -14.63
CA PRO A 104 2.04 -4.40 -14.07
C PRO A 104 1.33 -3.10 -13.66
N LEU A 105 1.58 -2.63 -12.44
CA LEU A 105 1.04 -1.36 -11.98
C LEU A 105 1.81 -0.20 -12.59
N GLU A 106 1.08 0.75 -13.19
CA GLU A 106 1.67 1.97 -13.71
C GLU A 106 1.95 2.93 -12.53
N GLY A 107 3.23 3.11 -12.20
CA GLY A 107 3.67 4.14 -11.27
C GLY A 107 3.48 5.53 -11.84
N PHE A 108 2.72 6.36 -11.14
CA PHE A 108 2.55 7.78 -11.44
C PHE A 108 3.26 8.62 -10.38
N ILE A 109 4.24 9.42 -10.81
CA ILE A 109 4.91 10.40 -9.93
C ILE A 109 3.99 11.63 -9.85
N GLY A 110 3.38 11.87 -8.69
CA GLY A 110 2.43 12.94 -8.42
C GLY A 110 3.03 14.06 -7.56
N LEU A 111 2.44 15.26 -7.68
CA LEU A 111 2.87 16.55 -7.10
C LEU A 111 3.41 16.51 -5.66
#